data_AF-A0ABD0APB9-F1
#
_entry.id   AF-A0ABD0APB9-F1
#
_cell.length_a   1.000
_cell.length_b   1.000
_cell.length_c   1.000
_cell.angle_alpha   90.00
_cell.angle_beta   90.00
_cell.angle_gamma   90.00
#
_symmetry.space_group_name_H-M   'P 1'
#
loop_
_entity.id
_entity.type
_entity.pdbx_description
1 polymer ?
#
loop_
_entity_poly.entity_id
_entity_poly.type
_entity_poly.pdbx_seq_one_letter_code
_entity_poly.pdbx_strand_id
1 'polypeptide(L)'
;MKQINKLEQELGVALFTRTSTGVTLTPAGKGFKGYAEQIVNLVNQALVASHQYSGQRQVIRLGTSLMHPSAPFMATWNQIKAALPNYQLTVTQLSGEAASSNREYAMLGQECDIMIGTFDQATTRQSRIS
;
A
#
# COMPACT_ATOMS: atom_id res chain seq x y z
N MET A 1 -19.62 5.08 8.37
CA MET A 1 -19.66 5.83 7.08
C MET A 1 -19.84 7.35 7.25
N LYS A 2 -19.32 7.99 8.31
CA LYS A 2 -19.44 9.46 8.45
C LYS A 2 -18.55 10.23 7.46
N GLN A 3 -17.38 9.68 7.13
CA GLN A 3 -16.43 10.32 6.21
C GLN A 3 -16.93 10.34 4.76
N ILE A 4 -17.48 9.22 4.25
CA ILE A 4 -18.08 9.17 2.91
C ILE A 4 -19.24 10.17 2.79
N ASN A 5 -20.15 10.18 3.78
CA ASN A 5 -21.28 11.10 3.78
C ASN A 5 -20.82 12.57 3.79
N LYS A 6 -19.76 12.89 4.55
CA LYS A 6 -19.18 14.24 4.58
C LYS A 6 -18.59 14.62 3.22
N LEU A 7 -17.85 13.71 2.60
CA LEU A 7 -17.29 13.92 1.25
C LEU A 7 -18.41 14.16 0.22
N GLU A 8 -19.46 13.35 0.24
CA GLU A 8 -20.61 13.51 -0.66
C GLU A 8 -21.35 14.84 -0.41
N GLN A 9 -21.42 15.31 0.86
CA GLN A 9 -21.95 16.64 1.18
C GLN A 9 -21.07 17.76 0.64
N GLU A 10 -19.75 17.68 0.82
CA GLU A 10 -18.81 18.70 0.33
C GLU A 10 -18.80 18.78 -1.20
N LEU A 11 -18.96 17.64 -1.88
CA LEU A 11 -19.06 17.57 -3.33
C LEU A 11 -20.46 17.90 -3.87
N GLY A 12 -21.48 17.93 -3.01
CA GLY A 12 -22.87 18.13 -3.40
C GLY A 12 -23.46 17.01 -4.28
N VAL A 13 -22.82 15.82 -4.31
CA VAL A 13 -23.22 14.69 -5.15
C VAL A 13 -23.00 13.35 -4.45
N ALA A 14 -23.94 12.43 -4.62
CA ALA A 14 -23.79 11.06 -4.13
C ALA A 14 -22.84 10.27 -5.04
N LEU A 15 -21.79 9.71 -4.46
CA LEU A 15 -20.79 8.87 -5.12
C LEU A 15 -21.14 7.39 -5.00
N PHE A 16 -21.91 7.01 -3.98
CA PHE A 16 -22.29 5.63 -3.73
C PHE A 16 -23.80 5.43 -3.60
N THR A 17 -24.32 4.35 -4.19
CA THR A 17 -25.67 3.83 -3.93
C THR A 17 -25.56 2.63 -3.01
N ARG A 18 -26.36 2.62 -1.93
CA ARG A 18 -26.47 1.48 -1.01
C ARG A 18 -27.67 0.65 -1.37
N THR A 19 -27.46 -0.65 -1.50
CA THR A 19 -28.52 -1.65 -1.66
C THR A 19 -28.52 -2.57 -0.43
N SER A 20 -29.57 -3.37 -0.26
CA SER A 20 -29.62 -4.41 0.79
C SER A 20 -28.49 -5.43 0.66
N THR A 21 -27.85 -5.52 -0.50
CA THR A 21 -26.79 -6.46 -0.84
C THR A 21 -25.39 -5.84 -0.89
N GLY A 22 -25.23 -4.53 -0.71
CA GLY A 22 -23.91 -3.89 -0.70
C GLY A 22 -23.88 -2.42 -1.10
N VAL A 23 -22.72 -1.99 -1.57
CA VAL A 23 -22.46 -0.60 -1.98
C VAL A 23 -21.90 -0.60 -3.39
N THR A 24 -22.44 0.25 -4.26
CA THR A 24 -22.02 0.39 -5.65
C THR A 24 -21.76 1.85 -5.99
N LEU A 25 -20.91 2.12 -6.98
CA LEU A 25 -20.64 3.49 -7.43
C LEU A 25 -21.81 4.02 -8.26
N THR A 26 -22.20 5.27 -8.00
CA THR A 26 -23.06 6.03 -8.92
C THR A 26 -22.29 6.41 -10.20
N PRO A 27 -22.95 6.92 -11.25
CA PRO A 27 -22.25 7.50 -12.39
C PRO A 27 -21.25 8.61 -11.99
N ALA A 28 -21.62 9.47 -11.04
CA ALA A 28 -20.73 10.47 -10.48
C ALA A 28 -19.55 9.84 -9.72
N GLY A 29 -19.80 8.80 -8.94
CA GLY A 29 -18.77 8.00 -8.26
C GLY A 29 -17.75 7.39 -9.22
N LYS A 30 -18.21 6.87 -10.37
CA LYS A 30 -17.32 6.33 -11.41
C LYS A 30 -16.43 7.42 -12.02
N GLY A 31 -16.98 8.61 -12.30
CA GLY A 31 -16.21 9.76 -12.78
C GLY A 31 -15.21 10.26 -11.73
N PHE A 32 -15.63 10.34 -10.47
CA PHE A 32 -14.81 10.83 -9.36
C PHE A 32 -13.65 9.89 -9.01
N LYS A 33 -13.84 8.57 -9.15
CA LYS A 33 -12.84 7.55 -8.81
C LYS A 33 -11.47 7.83 -9.43
N GLY A 34 -11.42 8.16 -10.71
CA GLY A 34 -10.16 8.44 -11.41
C GLY A 34 -9.44 9.68 -10.88
N TYR A 35 -10.19 10.71 -10.46
CA TYR A 35 -9.62 11.90 -9.81
C TYR A 35 -9.15 11.60 -8.39
N ALA A 36 -9.92 10.82 -7.62
CA ALA A 36 -9.53 10.41 -6.28
C ALA A 36 -8.22 9.63 -6.28
N GLU A 37 -8.05 8.68 -7.22
CA GLU A 37 -6.79 7.93 -7.40
C GLU A 37 -5.61 8.86 -7.73
N GLN A 38 -5.82 9.86 -8.60
CA GLN A 38 -4.80 10.85 -8.93
C GLN A 38 -4.42 11.74 -7.74
N ILE A 39 -5.41 12.21 -6.96
CA ILE A 39 -5.18 13.04 -5.78
C ILE A 39 -4.36 12.28 -4.74
N VAL A 40 -4.73 11.02 -4.45
CA VAL A 40 -3.98 10.18 -3.51
C VAL A 40 -2.55 9.99 -3.98
N ASN A 41 -2.34 9.70 -5.27
CA ASN A 41 -1.00 9.55 -5.83
C ASN A 41 -0.19 10.86 -5.73
N LEU A 42 -0.81 12.00 -6.02
CA LEU A 42 -0.16 13.30 -5.92
C LEU A 42 0.24 13.62 -4.48
N VAL A 43 -0.62 13.35 -3.50
CA VAL A 43 -0.30 13.49 -2.08
C VAL A 43 0.88 12.61 -1.70
N ASN A 44 0.91 11.35 -2.14
CA ASN A 44 2.03 10.45 -1.89
C ASN A 44 3.34 10.97 -2.50
N GLN A 45 3.30 11.47 -3.74
CA GLN A 45 4.47 12.08 -4.39
C GLN A 45 4.95 13.33 -3.63
N ALA A 46 4.03 14.18 -3.18
CA ALA A 46 4.34 15.37 -2.40
C ALA A 46 4.99 15.02 -1.05
N LEU A 47 4.52 13.96 -0.37
CA LEU A 47 5.15 13.45 0.84
C LEU A 47 6.56 12.96 0.57
N VAL A 48 6.77 12.15 -0.47
CA VAL A 48 8.10 11.66 -0.86
C VAL A 48 9.04 12.84 -1.15
N ALA A 49 8.59 13.80 -1.96
CA ALA A 49 9.37 15.00 -2.27
C ALA A 49 9.68 15.80 -1.00
N SER A 50 8.72 15.98 -0.09
CA SER A 50 8.94 16.71 1.17
C SER A 50 9.96 16.03 2.07
N HIS A 51 9.96 14.70 2.11
CA HIS A 51 10.97 13.92 2.84
C HIS A 51 12.38 14.02 2.24
N GLN A 52 12.52 14.25 0.93
CA GLN A 52 13.83 14.51 0.33
C GLN A 52 14.49 15.78 0.88
N TYR A 53 13.68 16.75 1.32
CA TYR A 53 14.15 18.01 1.90
C TYR A 53 14.27 17.97 3.44
N SER A 54 13.83 16.90 4.12
CA SER A 54 13.89 16.83 5.58
C SER A 54 15.27 16.46 6.14
N GLY A 55 16.24 16.14 5.27
CA GLY A 55 17.59 15.69 5.67
C GLY A 55 17.62 14.32 6.36
N GLN A 56 16.46 13.68 6.58
CA GLN A 56 16.37 12.34 7.12
C GLN A 56 16.45 11.29 6.01
N ARG A 57 17.27 10.27 6.25
CA ARG A 57 17.34 9.10 5.37
C ARG A 57 16.00 8.37 5.42
N GLN A 58 15.37 8.19 4.26
CA GLN A 58 14.11 7.47 4.16
C GLN A 58 14.34 5.97 4.40
N VAL A 59 13.53 5.37 5.26
CA VAL A 59 13.65 3.94 5.58
C VAL A 59 12.71 3.13 4.72
N ILE A 60 13.25 2.13 4.02
CA ILE A 60 12.50 1.09 3.31
C ILE A 60 12.47 -0.14 4.21
N ARG A 61 11.28 -0.60 4.55
CA ARG A 61 11.06 -1.76 5.41
C ARG A 61 10.87 -3.01 4.55
N LEU A 62 11.83 -3.93 4.60
CA LEU A 62 11.76 -5.23 3.95
C LEU A 62 11.18 -6.26 4.92
N GLY A 63 9.97 -6.72 4.64
CA GLY A 63 9.33 -7.79 5.40
C GLY A 63 10.06 -9.11 5.23
N THR A 64 10.29 -9.81 6.34
CA THR A 64 10.85 -11.17 6.35
C THR A 64 10.01 -12.08 7.26
N SER A 65 9.82 -13.31 6.82
CA SER A 65 9.19 -14.38 7.61
C SER A 65 9.93 -15.70 7.38
N LEU A 66 9.47 -16.77 8.03
CA LEU A 66 10.00 -18.11 7.77
C LEU A 66 9.74 -18.56 6.33
N MET A 67 8.55 -18.21 5.78
CA MET A 67 8.15 -18.58 4.42
C MET A 67 8.74 -17.63 3.36
N HIS A 68 9.01 -16.38 3.76
CA HIS A 68 9.43 -15.30 2.87
C HIS A 68 10.73 -14.68 3.39
N PRO A 69 11.88 -15.38 3.27
CA PRO A 69 13.15 -14.87 3.75
C PRO A 69 13.62 -13.68 2.92
N SER A 70 14.14 -12.65 3.61
CA SER A 70 14.67 -11.43 2.97
C SER A 70 16.04 -11.59 2.31
N ALA A 71 16.79 -12.65 2.65
CA ALA A 71 18.16 -12.86 2.18
C ALA A 71 18.35 -12.78 0.65
N PRO A 72 17.46 -13.35 -0.21
CA PRO A 72 17.61 -13.26 -1.66
C PRO A 72 17.61 -11.83 -2.22
N PHE A 73 16.95 -10.88 -1.54
CA PHE A 73 16.90 -9.49 -1.98
C PHE A 73 18.16 -8.69 -1.63
N MET A 74 18.98 -9.16 -0.69
CA MET A 74 20.17 -8.42 -0.23
C MET A 74 21.20 -8.25 -1.34
N ALA A 75 21.32 -9.21 -2.26
CA ALA A 75 22.17 -9.10 -3.44
C ALA A 75 21.73 -7.91 -4.32
N THR A 76 20.44 -7.81 -4.61
CA THR A 76 19.85 -6.70 -5.37
C THR A 76 20.01 -5.37 -4.64
N TRP A 77 19.74 -5.33 -3.33
CA TRP A 77 19.93 -4.11 -2.53
C TRP A 77 21.37 -3.59 -2.61
N ASN A 78 22.36 -4.48 -2.51
CA ASN A 78 23.76 -4.08 -2.60
C ASN A 78 24.15 -3.49 -3.96
N GLN A 79 23.48 -3.88 -5.04
CA GLN A 79 23.70 -3.32 -6.37
C GLN A 79 23.07 -1.93 -6.51
N ILE A 80 21.90 -1.69 -5.90
CA ILE A 80 21.14 -0.45 -6.09
C ILE A 80 21.36 0.61 -4.99
N LYS A 81 21.87 0.24 -3.81
CA LYS A 81 22.00 1.17 -2.67
C LYS A 81 22.85 2.40 -2.96
N ALA A 82 23.81 2.29 -3.88
CA ALA A 82 24.65 3.41 -4.31
C ALA A 82 23.85 4.46 -5.12
N ALA A 83 22.84 4.01 -5.88
CA ALA A 83 21.93 4.89 -6.61
C ALA A 83 20.81 5.47 -5.72
N LEU A 84 20.67 4.97 -4.50
CA LEU A 84 19.65 5.37 -3.52
C LEU A 84 20.30 5.93 -2.23
N PRO A 85 21.15 6.98 -2.30
CA PRO A 85 21.94 7.46 -1.17
C PRO A 85 21.08 7.99 0.00
N ASN A 86 19.88 8.47 -0.30
CA ASN A 86 18.94 8.99 0.69
C ASN A 86 18.04 7.92 1.32
N TYR A 87 18.21 6.65 0.94
CA TYR A 87 17.43 5.54 1.47
C TYR A 87 18.28 4.62 2.35
N GLN A 88 17.64 4.01 3.33
CA GLN A 88 18.18 2.95 4.18
C GLN A 88 17.21 1.77 4.15
N LEU A 89 17.73 0.55 4.03
CA LEU A 89 16.92 -0.66 4.12
C LEU A 89 16.97 -1.20 5.55
N THR A 90 15.81 -1.52 6.12
CA THR A 90 15.68 -2.25 7.38
C THR A 90 14.89 -3.53 7.15
N VAL A 91 15.35 -4.64 7.72
CA VAL A 91 14.62 -5.91 7.68
C VAL A 91 13.67 -5.97 8.89
N THR A 92 12.39 -6.20 8.64
CA THR A 92 11.34 -6.26 9.65
C THR A 92 10.74 -7.66 9.68
N GLN A 93 10.76 -8.31 10.85
CA GLN A 93 10.09 -9.60 11.06
C GLN A 93 8.58 -9.38 11.04
N LEU A 94 7.88 -10.08 10.14
CA LEU A 94 6.43 -10.00 10.06
C LEU A 94 5.80 -10.89 11.14
N SER A 95 4.82 -10.35 11.87
CA SER A 95 4.00 -11.09 12.83
C SER A 95 2.93 -11.91 12.11
N GLY A 96 3.34 -12.99 11.45
CA GLY A 96 2.43 -13.98 10.88
C GLY A 96 2.24 -15.16 11.82
N GLU A 97 1.03 -15.34 12.38
CA GLU A 97 0.62 -16.65 12.88
C GLU A 97 0.59 -17.62 11.69
N ALA A 98 1.33 -18.72 11.79
CA ALA A 98 1.67 -19.66 10.73
C ALA A 98 0.47 -20.40 10.06
N ALA A 99 -0.77 -20.02 10.37
CA ALA A 99 -1.97 -20.78 10.03
C ALA A 99 -2.67 -20.38 8.72
N SER A 100 -2.36 -19.23 8.10
CA SER A 100 -3.02 -18.84 6.84
C SER A 100 -2.04 -18.34 5.78
N SER A 101 -1.92 -19.11 4.68
CA SER A 101 -0.87 -19.07 3.66
C SER A 101 -0.69 -17.75 2.87
N ASN A 102 -1.51 -16.72 3.11
CA ASN A 102 -1.43 -15.43 2.39
C ASN A 102 -1.64 -14.19 3.28
N ARG A 103 -1.70 -14.33 4.61
CA ARG A 103 -1.97 -13.18 5.50
C ARG A 103 -0.83 -12.18 5.59
N GLU A 104 0.40 -12.64 5.37
CA GLU A 104 1.60 -11.80 5.43
C GLU A 104 1.51 -10.64 4.41
N TYR A 105 0.85 -10.86 3.27
CA TYR A 105 0.61 -9.83 2.25
C TYR A 105 -0.30 -8.69 2.70
N ALA A 106 -1.16 -8.90 3.70
CA ALA A 106 -1.96 -7.82 4.28
C ALA A 106 -1.09 -6.79 5.02
N MET A 107 0.15 -7.16 5.36
CA MET A 107 1.10 -6.27 6.04
C MET A 107 1.85 -5.36 5.06
N LEU A 108 1.75 -5.61 3.75
CA LEU A 108 2.36 -4.76 2.73
C LEU A 108 1.67 -3.39 2.70
N GLY A 109 2.46 -2.32 2.78
CA GLY A 109 1.97 -0.95 2.92
C GLY A 109 1.61 -0.55 4.36
N GLN A 110 1.53 -1.50 5.30
CA GLN A 110 1.30 -1.22 6.73
C GLN A 110 2.57 -1.40 7.55
N GLU A 111 3.09 -2.63 7.65
CA GLU A 111 4.28 -2.97 8.46
C GLU A 111 5.56 -3.05 7.62
N CYS A 112 5.44 -3.37 6.33
CA CYS A 112 6.57 -3.41 5.39
C CYS A 112 6.23 -2.77 4.04
N ASP A 113 7.25 -2.28 3.35
CA ASP A 113 7.15 -1.64 2.04
C ASP A 113 7.47 -2.62 0.89
N ILE A 114 8.31 -3.64 1.18
CA ILE A 114 8.73 -4.66 0.23
C ILE A 114 8.63 -6.04 0.90
N MET A 115 8.26 -7.07 0.15
CA MET A 115 8.27 -8.47 0.58
C MET A 115 8.79 -9.36 -0.55
N ILE A 116 9.40 -10.49 -0.20
CA ILE A 116 10.00 -11.43 -1.15
C ILE A 116 9.35 -12.80 -0.98
N GLY A 117 8.57 -13.22 -1.96
CA GLY A 117 7.83 -14.46 -1.89
C GLY A 117 7.30 -14.93 -3.23
N THR A 118 6.73 -16.13 -3.22
CA THR A 118 6.03 -16.67 -4.38
C THR A 118 4.66 -16.01 -4.47
N PHE A 119 4.46 -15.23 -5.53
CA PHE A 119 3.20 -14.53 -5.77
C PHE A 119 2.35 -15.35 -6.74
N ASP A 120 1.19 -15.83 -6.31
CA ASP A 120 0.24 -16.55 -7.16
C ASP A 120 -1.05 -15.72 -7.43
N GLN A 121 -1.90 -16.23 -8.33
CA GLN A 121 -3.15 -15.55 -8.66
C GLN A 121 -4.15 -15.50 -7.47
N ALA A 122 -4.07 -16.44 -6.52
CA ALA A 122 -4.90 -16.43 -5.33
C ALA A 122 -4.48 -15.31 -4.37
N THR A 123 -3.18 -15.05 -4.24
CA THR A 123 -2.58 -13.94 -3.50
C THR A 123 -3.04 -12.57 -4.04
N THR A 124 -3.15 -12.43 -5.37
CA THR A 124 -3.52 -11.16 -6.04
C THR A 124 -4.96 -10.72 -5.74
N ARG A 125 -5.89 -11.65 -5.45
CA ARG A 125 -7.30 -11.32 -5.17
C ARG A 125 -7.51 -10.74 -3.77
N GLN A 126 -6.68 -11.09 -2.79
CA GLN A 126 -6.86 -10.66 -1.40
C GLN A 126 -6.28 -9.26 -1.11
N SER A 127 -5.18 -8.86 -1.76
CA SER A 127 -4.58 -7.53 -1.58
C SER A 127 -5.39 -6.38 -2.16
N ARG A 128 -6.41 -6.66 -3.00
CA ARG A 128 -7.36 -5.65 -3.51
C ARG A 128 -8.54 -5.37 -2.58
N ILE A 129 -8.67 -6.10 -1.47
CA ILE A 129 -9.84 -6.04 -0.56
C ILE A 129 -9.45 -5.54 0.84
N SER A 130 -8.22 -5.08 1.05
CA SER A 130 -7.77 -4.48 2.32
C SER A 130 -7.43 -3.00 2.15
#